data_AF-A0A517ZIB1-F1
#
_entry.id   AF-A0A517ZIB1-F1
#
_cell.length_a   1.000
_cell.length_b   1.000
_cell.length_c   1.000
_cell.angle_alpha   90.00
_cell.angle_beta   90.00
_cell.angle_gamma   90.00
#
_symmetry.space_group_name_H-M   'P 1'
#
loop_
_entity.id
_entity.type
_entity.pdbx_description
1 polymer ?
#
loop_
_entity_poly.entity_id
_entity_poly.type
_entity_poly.pdbx_seq_one_letter_code
_entity_poly.pdbx_strand_id
1 'polypeptide(L)'
;MPINDIGKFVGRYFQVLAWLSIASMVISPIFFDSLNFDFTFILLFWVAHHLIRHNATARNWTIGITGFYVALIILMLLYACLAGTESMRVTFGRRIIENPSFGQVATVAIALILLVGVPLGLLLTPKARREFGVVAGPPSTGEA
;
A
#
# COMPACT_ATOMS: atom_id res chain seq x y z
N MET A 1 -8.92 -10.00 -17.92
CA MET A 1 -10.29 -9.52 -17.64
C MET A 1 -10.24 -8.01 -17.50
N PRO A 2 -11.08 -7.24 -18.20
CA PRO A 2 -11.19 -5.80 -17.96
C PRO A 2 -11.62 -5.58 -16.50
N ILE A 3 -10.90 -4.71 -15.78
CA ILE A 3 -11.29 -4.30 -14.43
C ILE A 3 -12.53 -3.43 -14.59
N ASN A 4 -13.71 -4.06 -14.50
CA ASN A 4 -14.99 -3.39 -14.72
C ASN A 4 -15.36 -2.45 -13.56
N ASP A 5 -14.89 -2.76 -12.34
CA ASP A 5 -15.12 -2.00 -11.11
C ASP A 5 -13.78 -1.82 -10.37
N ILE A 6 -13.21 -0.61 -10.41
CA ILE A 6 -11.91 -0.31 -9.79
C ILE A 6 -12.06 -0.29 -8.27
N GLY A 7 -13.11 0.33 -7.75
CA GLY A 7 -13.35 0.43 -6.30
C GLY A 7 -13.39 -0.95 -5.62
N LYS A 8 -14.10 -1.91 -6.22
CA LYS A 8 -14.19 -3.29 -5.74
C LYS A 8 -12.90 -4.07 -5.91
N PHE A 9 -12.17 -3.87 -7.00
CA PHE A 9 -10.86 -4.51 -7.19
C PHE A 9 -9.85 -4.04 -6.13
N VAL A 10 -9.70 -2.72 -5.99
CA VAL A 10 -8.77 -2.13 -5.01
C VAL A 10 -9.22 -2.45 -3.58
N GLY A 11 -10.53 -2.45 -3.30
CA GLY A 11 -11.05 -2.85 -2.00
C GLY A 11 -10.73 -4.32 -1.66
N ARG A 12 -10.90 -5.25 -2.60
CA ARG A 12 -10.49 -6.65 -2.41
C ARG A 12 -8.98 -6.80 -2.25
N TYR A 13 -8.20 -6.00 -2.95
CA TYR A 13 -6.74 -5.96 -2.79
C TYR A 13 -6.36 -5.63 -1.35
N PHE A 14 -6.91 -4.56 -0.77
CA PHE A 14 -6.68 -4.22 0.65
C PHE A 14 -7.25 -5.27 1.60
N GLN A 15 -8.35 -5.94 1.25
CA GLN A 15 -8.89 -7.05 2.05
C GLN A 15 -7.91 -8.24 2.13
N VAL A 16 -7.27 -8.59 1.01
CA VAL A 16 -6.23 -9.64 0.98
C VAL A 16 -5.03 -9.22 1.83
N LEU A 17 -4.60 -7.96 1.74
CA LEU A 17 -3.52 -7.44 2.60
C LEU A 17 -3.89 -7.50 4.09
N ALA A 18 -5.14 -7.21 4.45
CA ALA A 18 -5.60 -7.32 5.84
C ALA A 18 -5.48 -8.76 6.36
N TRP A 19 -5.89 -9.74 5.54
CA TRP A 19 -5.75 -11.16 5.88
C TRP A 19 -4.29 -11.59 5.98
N LEU A 20 -3.42 -11.12 5.09
CA LEU A 20 -1.98 -11.39 5.15
C LEU A 20 -1.34 -10.78 6.41
N SER A 21 -1.76 -9.58 6.80
CA SER A 21 -1.31 -8.93 8.06
C SER A 21 -1.72 -9.75 9.28
N ILE A 22 -2.96 -10.23 9.35
CA ILE A 22 -3.42 -11.13 10.43
C ILE A 22 -2.62 -12.44 10.44
N ALA A 23 -2.47 -13.08 9.27
CA ALA A 23 -1.70 -14.33 9.16
C ALA A 23 -0.26 -14.13 9.63
N SER A 24 0.39 -13.02 9.22
CA SER A 24 1.72 -12.65 9.67
C SER A 24 1.80 -12.47 11.18
N MET A 25 0.81 -11.80 11.79
CA MET A 25 0.73 -11.63 13.25
C MET A 25 0.62 -12.96 14.01
N VAL A 26 -0.12 -13.94 13.47
CA VAL A 26 -0.26 -15.27 14.09
C VAL A 26 0.98 -16.14 13.88
N ILE A 27 1.62 -16.02 12.72
CA ILE A 27 2.80 -16.81 12.34
C ILE A 27 4.06 -16.27 13.03
N SER A 28 4.20 -14.96 13.20
CA SER A 28 5.42 -14.33 13.73
C SER A 28 5.88 -14.90 15.08
N PRO A 29 5.02 -15.13 16.09
CA PRO A 29 5.42 -15.74 17.36
C PRO A 29 5.96 -17.17 17.22
N ILE A 30 5.52 -17.92 16.19
CA ILE A 30 5.93 -19.31 15.97
C ILE A 30 7.38 -19.38 15.44
N PHE A 31 7.81 -18.38 14.67
CA PHE A 31 9.10 -18.37 13.98
C PHE A 31 10.14 -17.43 14.59
N PHE A 32 9.70 -16.38 15.30
CA PHE A 32 10.57 -15.29 15.75
C PHE A 32 10.50 -15.01 17.26
N ASP A 33 9.83 -15.86 18.04
CA ASP A 33 9.66 -15.75 19.51
C ASP A 33 9.25 -14.34 19.99
N SER A 34 8.59 -13.57 19.11
CA SER A 34 8.21 -12.19 19.36
C SER A 34 6.79 -11.95 18.88
N LEU A 35 5.98 -11.44 19.79
CA LEU A 35 4.58 -11.15 19.58
C LEU A 35 4.43 -9.66 19.28
N ASN A 36 4.45 -9.31 17.99
CA ASN A 36 4.17 -7.97 17.52
C ASN A 36 2.70 -7.86 17.15
N PHE A 37 1.92 -7.15 17.97
CA PHE A 37 0.53 -6.81 17.62
C PHE A 37 0.53 -5.67 16.60
N ASP A 38 0.25 -6.02 15.35
CA ASP A 38 0.05 -5.04 14.28
C ASP A 38 -1.44 -4.84 14.03
N PHE A 39 -1.98 -3.68 14.38
CA PHE A 39 -3.39 -3.33 14.15
C PHE A 39 -3.67 -2.75 12.75
N THR A 40 -2.68 -2.75 11.85
CA THR A 40 -2.83 -2.26 10.47
C THR A 40 -3.96 -2.97 9.72
N PHE A 41 -4.26 -4.24 10.04
CA PHE A 41 -5.39 -4.96 9.45
C PHE A 41 -6.75 -4.27 9.65
N ILE A 42 -6.96 -3.55 10.75
CA ILE A 42 -8.22 -2.83 11.02
C ILE A 42 -8.39 -1.71 10.00
N LEU A 43 -7.34 -0.92 9.78
CA LEU A 43 -7.34 0.15 8.78
C LEU A 43 -7.50 -0.42 7.36
N LEU A 44 -6.85 -1.54 7.06
CA LEU A 44 -6.96 -2.21 5.76
C LEU A 44 -8.39 -2.72 5.50
N PHE A 45 -9.06 -3.31 6.49
CA PHE A 45 -10.47 -3.69 6.36
C PHE A 45 -11.40 -2.49 6.24
N TRP A 46 -11.15 -1.41 6.99
CA TRP A 46 -11.93 -0.19 6.86
C TRP A 46 -11.83 0.38 5.45
N VAL A 47 -10.61 0.53 4.91
CA VAL A 47 -10.38 0.97 3.53
C VAL A 47 -11.07 0.03 2.55
N ALA A 48 -10.87 -1.29 2.69
CA ALA A 48 -11.47 -2.29 1.80
C ALA A 48 -13.00 -2.15 1.73
N HIS A 49 -13.65 -2.10 2.89
CA HIS A 49 -15.10 -1.98 3.01
C HIS A 49 -15.64 -0.71 2.35
N HIS A 50 -15.00 0.43 2.61
CA HIS A 50 -15.45 1.71 2.08
C HIS A 50 -15.15 1.90 0.59
N LEU A 51 -14.05 1.33 0.07
CA LEU A 51 -13.74 1.35 -1.36
C LEU A 51 -14.69 0.46 -2.17
N ILE A 52 -15.09 -0.71 -1.65
CA ILE A 52 -16.10 -1.57 -2.28
C ILE A 52 -17.46 -0.85 -2.38
N ARG A 53 -17.75 0.04 -1.43
CA ARG A 53 -18.97 0.87 -1.40
C ARG A 53 -18.82 2.20 -2.13
N HIS A 54 -17.74 2.38 -2.91
CA HIS A 54 -17.51 3.59 -3.72
C HIS A 54 -17.54 4.89 -2.93
N ASN A 55 -17.09 4.87 -1.66
CA ASN A 55 -17.09 6.05 -0.81
C ASN A 55 -15.96 7.03 -1.22
N ALA A 56 -16.35 8.22 -1.69
CA ALA A 56 -15.42 9.25 -2.17
C ALA A 56 -14.41 9.72 -1.10
N THR A 57 -14.87 9.88 0.14
CA THR A 57 -14.02 10.30 1.28
C THR A 57 -12.94 9.26 1.55
N ALA A 58 -13.31 7.98 1.63
CA ALA A 58 -12.35 6.90 1.84
C ALA A 58 -11.35 6.78 0.69
N ARG A 59 -11.77 6.99 -0.56
CA ARG A 59 -10.85 7.07 -1.72
C ARG A 59 -9.82 8.18 -1.53
N ASN A 60 -10.25 9.39 -1.17
CA ASN A 60 -9.34 10.52 -1.02
C ASN A 60 -8.33 10.29 0.12
N TRP A 61 -8.78 9.76 1.27
CA TRP A 61 -7.89 9.36 2.36
C TRP A 61 -6.90 8.29 1.92
N THR A 62 -7.36 7.26 1.20
CA THR A 62 -6.51 6.19 0.69
C THR A 62 -5.44 6.76 -0.23
N ILE A 63 -5.81 7.63 -1.18
CA ILE A 63 -4.86 8.28 -2.09
C ILE A 63 -3.85 9.14 -1.30
N GLY A 64 -4.31 9.91 -0.33
CA GLY A 64 -3.43 10.76 0.49
C GLY A 64 -2.39 9.94 1.27
N ILE A 65 -2.85 8.91 1.99
CA ILE A 65 -1.98 8.05 2.80
C ILE A 65 -1.02 7.24 1.92
N THR A 66 -1.53 6.58 0.88
CA THR A 66 -0.70 5.77 -0.02
C THR A 66 0.28 6.62 -0.82
N GLY A 67 -0.12 7.80 -1.28
CA GLY A 67 0.75 8.77 -1.95
C GLY A 67 1.86 9.28 -1.04
N PHE A 68 1.54 9.58 0.22
CA PHE A 68 2.54 9.95 1.22
C PHE A 68 3.56 8.83 1.47
N TYR A 69 3.09 7.58 1.62
CA TYR A 69 3.98 6.43 1.79
C TYR A 69 4.91 6.22 0.60
N VAL A 70 4.39 6.29 -0.63
CA VAL A 70 5.22 6.18 -1.84
C VAL A 70 6.27 7.30 -1.89
N ALA A 71 5.89 8.53 -1.56
CA ALA A 71 6.83 9.65 -1.51
C ALA A 71 7.94 9.45 -0.47
N LEU A 72 7.60 8.92 0.71
CA LEU A 72 8.58 8.57 1.73
C LEU A 72 9.55 7.48 1.25
N ILE A 73 9.06 6.42 0.59
CA ILE A 73 9.92 5.36 0.07
C ILE A 73 10.88 5.92 -0.98
N ILE A 74 10.39 6.76 -1.90
CA ILE A 74 11.23 7.43 -2.90
C ILE A 74 12.28 8.31 -2.22
N LEU A 75 11.90 9.08 -1.21
CA LEU A 75 12.82 9.93 -0.46
C LEU A 75 13.91 9.10 0.24
N MET A 76 13.55 7.97 0.84
CA MET A 76 14.51 7.04 1.45
C MET A 76 15.48 6.47 0.42
N LEU A 77 15.01 6.12 -0.79
CA LEU A 77 15.87 5.66 -1.87
C LEU A 77 16.82 6.73 -2.38
N LEU A 78 16.32 7.96 -2.55
CA LEU A 78 17.17 9.09 -2.93
C LEU A 78 18.24 9.35 -1.87
N TYR A 79 17.86 9.32 -0.59
CA TYR A 79 18.82 9.45 0.51
C TYR A 79 19.86 8.33 0.50
N ALA A 80 19.44 7.07 0.33
CA ALA A 80 20.36 5.93 0.22
C ALA A 80 21.31 6.05 -0.97
N CYS A 81 20.86 6.63 -2.09
CA CYS A 81 21.67 6.86 -3.28
C CYS A 81 22.70 7.97 -3.07
N LEU A 82 22.37 9.02 -2.30
CA LEU A 82 23.22 10.20 -2.10
C LEU A 82 24.18 10.05 -0.91
N ALA A 83 23.72 9.49 0.20
CA ALA A 83 24.45 9.39 1.46
C ALA A 83 25.01 7.98 1.73
N GLY A 84 24.71 7.02 0.85
CA GLY A 84 25.02 5.60 1.06
C GLY A 84 24.07 4.94 2.07
N THR A 85 24.23 3.63 2.24
CA THR A 85 23.46 2.83 3.21
C THR A 85 24.19 2.66 4.55
N GLU A 86 25.39 3.23 4.70
CA GLU A 86 26.23 3.04 5.89
C GLU A 86 25.66 3.67 7.16
N SER A 87 24.81 4.69 7.00
CA SER A 87 24.07 5.33 8.10
C SER A 87 22.79 4.59 8.50
N MET A 88 22.34 3.61 7.70
CA MET A 88 21.09 2.87 7.91
C MET A 88 21.31 1.66 8.84
N ARG A 89 21.54 1.94 10.12
CA ARG A 89 21.68 0.88 11.13
C ARG A 89 20.33 0.35 11.57
N VAL A 90 20.11 -0.96 11.38
CA VAL A 90 18.99 -1.68 12.00
C VAL A 90 19.54 -2.53 13.13
N THR A 91 19.29 -2.11 14.37
CA THR A 91 19.68 -2.88 15.55
C THR A 91 18.54 -3.82 15.92
N PHE A 92 18.75 -5.14 15.85
CA PHE A 92 17.78 -6.13 16.32
C PHE A 92 18.37 -6.89 17.50
N GLY A 93 17.97 -6.51 18.72
CA GLY A 93 18.52 -7.06 19.96
C GLY A 93 20.03 -6.81 20.12
N ARG A 94 20.80 -7.86 20.42
CA ARG A 94 22.27 -7.80 20.60
C ARG A 94 23.07 -8.04 19.30
N ARG A 95 22.41 -8.27 18.17
CA ARG A 95 23.10 -8.49 16.90
C ARG A 95 23.19 -7.19 16.11
N ILE A 96 24.42 -6.81 15.76
CA ILE A 96 24.69 -5.78 14.77
C ILE A 96 24.42 -6.43 13.42
N ILE A 97 23.34 -6.01 12.76
CA ILE A 97 23.05 -6.42 11.39
C ILE A 97 23.95 -5.56 10.49
N GLU A 98 24.74 -6.20 9.62
CA GLU A 98 25.53 -5.49 8.60
C GLU A 98 24.61 -4.58 7.78
N ASN A 99 25.10 -3.38 7.45
CA ASN A 99 24.31 -2.43 6.67
C ASN A 99 23.92 -3.09 5.33
N PRO A 100 22.63 -3.13 4.99
CA PRO A 100 22.20 -3.74 3.75
C PRO A 100 22.83 -2.99 2.57
N SER A 101 23.20 -3.74 1.53
CA SER A 101 23.68 -3.15 0.29
C SER A 101 22.57 -2.29 -0.35
N PHE A 102 22.95 -1.26 -1.10
CA PHE A 102 21.98 -0.44 -1.84
C PHE A 102 21.04 -1.29 -2.70
N GLY A 103 21.54 -2.36 -3.32
CA GLY A 103 20.74 -3.29 -4.11
C GLY A 103 19.63 -3.98 -3.30
N GLN A 104 19.90 -4.36 -2.05
CA GLN A 104 18.88 -4.94 -1.16
C GLN A 104 17.81 -3.91 -0.77
N VAL A 105 18.23 -2.70 -0.41
CA VAL A 105 17.32 -1.59 -0.07
C VAL A 105 16.43 -1.25 -1.27
N ALA A 106 17.02 -1.12 -2.46
CA ALA A 106 16.31 -0.84 -3.70
C ALA A 106 15.30 -1.94 -4.05
N THR A 107 15.67 -3.21 -3.90
CA THR A 107 14.78 -4.34 -4.19
C THR A 107 13.54 -4.33 -3.29
N VAL A 108 13.73 -4.16 -1.98
CA VAL A 108 12.61 -4.08 -1.02
C VAL A 108 11.74 -2.86 -1.29
N ALA A 109 12.35 -1.71 -1.55
CA ALA A 109 11.63 -0.48 -1.82
C ALA A 109 10.80 -0.55 -3.10
N ILE A 110 11.33 -1.13 -4.19
CA ILE A 110 10.57 -1.35 -5.43
C ILE A 110 9.38 -2.27 -5.18
N ALA A 111 9.56 -3.35 -4.42
CA ALA A 111 8.45 -4.24 -4.06
C ALA A 111 7.34 -3.49 -3.28
N LEU A 112 7.71 -2.63 -2.33
CA LEU A 112 6.76 -1.81 -1.57
C LEU A 112 6.08 -0.74 -2.45
N ILE A 113 6.83 -0.10 -3.35
CA ILE A 113 6.28 0.85 -4.33
C ILE A 113 5.27 0.16 -5.23
N LEU A 114 5.52 -1.07 -5.70
CA LEU A 114 4.55 -1.80 -6.51
C LEU A 114 3.32 -2.18 -5.68
N LEU A 115 3.52 -2.63 -4.44
CA LEU A 115 2.44 -3.03 -3.54
C LEU A 115 1.46 -1.87 -3.27
N VAL A 116 1.97 -0.67 -3.02
CA VAL A 116 1.17 0.52 -2.66
C VAL A 116 0.83 1.38 -3.88
N GLY A 117 1.71 1.41 -4.88
CA GLY A 117 1.61 2.25 -6.06
C GLY A 117 0.59 1.75 -7.09
N VAL A 118 0.38 0.43 -7.21
CA VAL A 118 -0.68 -0.12 -8.08
C VAL A 118 -2.07 0.36 -7.66
N PRO A 119 -2.53 0.17 -6.41
CA PRO A 119 -3.85 0.65 -6.00
C PRO A 119 -3.95 2.18 -6.06
N LEU A 120 -2.89 2.91 -5.71
CA LEU A 120 -2.84 4.38 -5.86
C LEU A 120 -3.05 4.81 -7.33
N GLY A 121 -2.31 4.21 -8.26
CA GLY A 121 -2.42 4.51 -9.68
C GLY A 121 -3.81 4.24 -10.23
N LEU A 122 -4.42 3.11 -9.83
CA LEU A 122 -5.79 2.76 -10.20
C LEU A 122 -6.82 3.77 -9.67
N LEU A 123 -6.70 4.18 -8.40
CA LEU A 123 -7.61 5.13 -7.77
C LEU A 123 -7.49 6.54 -8.38
N LEU A 124 -6.34 6.90 -8.95
CA LEU A 124 -6.12 8.19 -9.60
C LEU A 124 -6.74 8.29 -11.00
N THR A 125 -7.08 7.16 -11.64
CA THR A 125 -7.62 7.11 -13.00
C THR A 125 -8.93 7.89 -13.17
N PRO A 126 -9.22 8.40 -14.39
CA PRO A 126 -10.50 9.04 -14.68
C PRO A 126 -11.71 8.13 -14.44
N LYS A 127 -11.55 6.82 -14.69
CA LYS A 127 -12.60 5.82 -14.44
C LYS A 127 -12.94 5.73 -12.95
N ALA A 128 -11.94 5.60 -12.08
CA ALA A 128 -12.15 5.60 -10.63
C ALA A 128 -12.77 6.92 -10.14
N ARG A 129 -12.38 8.06 -10.71
CA ARG A 129 -13.02 9.35 -10.34
C ARG A 129 -14.52 9.38 -10.64
N ARG A 130 -14.98 8.74 -11.72
CA ARG A 130 -16.41 8.62 -12.07
C ARG A 130 -17.12 7.62 -11.16
N GLU A 131 -16.54 6.44 -10.94
CA GLU A 131 -17.12 5.40 -10.06
C GLU A 131 -17.39 5.92 -8.64
N PHE A 132 -16.48 6.75 -8.11
CA PHE A 132 -16.59 7.34 -6.78
C PHE A 132 -17.37 8.67 -6.76
N GLY A 133 -18.03 9.06 -7.85
CA GLY A 133 -18.86 10.27 -7.92
C GLY A 133 -18.10 11.59 -7.76
N VAL A 134 -16.78 11.61 -8.01
CA VAL A 134 -15.90 12.79 -7.82
C VAL A 134 -15.93 13.73 -9.02
N VAL A 135 -16.31 13.25 -10.20
CA VAL A 135 -16.46 14.07 -11.41
C VAL A 135 -17.81 13.77 -12.04
N ALA A 136 -18.68 14.78 -12.13
CA ALA A 136 -19.89 14.74 -12.95
C ALA A 136 -19.48 14.93 -14.43
N GLY A 137 -19.16 13.83 -15.11
CA GLY A 137 -18.98 13.80 -16.57
C GLY A 137 -20.24 13.20 -17.22
N PRO A 138 -20.57 13.58 -18.48
CA PRO A 138 -21.81 13.17 -19.11
C PRO A 138 -21.94 11.64 -19.16
N PRO A 139 -23.18 11.11 -19.11
CA PRO A 139 -23.42 9.68 -19.15
C PRO A 139 -22.72 9.08 -20.36
N SER A 140 -22.10 7.91 -20.19
CA SER A 140 -21.53 7.16 -21.28
C SER A 140 -22.64 6.87 -22.29
N THR A 141 -22.64 7.58 -23.41
CA THR A 141 -23.39 7.22 -24.61
C THR A 141 -22.84 5.89 -25.10
N GLY A 142 -23.47 4.78 -24.72
CA GLY A 142 -22.95 3.47 -25.10
C GLY A 142 -23.70 2.23 -24.62
N GLU A 143 -24.92 2.35 -24.08
CA GLU A 143 -25.82 1.21 -23.92
C GLU A 143 -27.20 1.61 -24.47
N ALA A 144 -27.40 1.31 -25.76
CA ALA A 144 -28.68 1.23 -26.45
C ALA A 144 -28.73 -0.13 -27.15
#